data_AF-A0A8T5RCR5-F1
#
_entry.id   AF-A0A8T5RCR5-F1
#
_cell.length_a   1.000
_cell.length_b   1.000
_cell.length_c   1.000
_cell.angle_alpha   90.00
_cell.angle_beta   90.00
_cell.angle_gamma   90.00
#
_symmetry.space_group_name_H-M   'P 1'
#
loop_
_entity.id
_entity.type
_entity.pdbx_description
1 polymer ?
#
loop_
_entity_poly.entity_id
_entity_poly.type
_entity_poly.pdbx_seq_one_letter_code
_entity_poly.pdbx_strand_id
1 'polypeptide(L)'
;MDYIGKYPNKLGRFGDFGGTFAPEILMPALNELNKAYEKYVNDDKFQEEFYNILKYYSGRPTPLYFASRLSEEIGCKVYLKREDLNHG
;
A
#
# COMPACT_ATOMS: atom_id res chain seq x y z
N MET A 1 -14.61 -12.58 5.81
CA MET A 1 -14.82 -11.11 5.74
C MET A 1 -14.55 -10.41 7.09
N ASP A 2 -13.87 -11.06 8.05
CA ASP A 2 -13.83 -10.62 9.46
C ASP A 2 -12.59 -9.78 9.86
N TYR A 3 -11.87 -9.22 8.89
CA TYR A 3 -10.60 -8.51 9.13
C TYR A 3 -10.61 -7.03 8.78
N ILE A 4 -11.60 -6.55 8.00
CA ILE A 4 -11.69 -5.14 7.61
C ILE A 4 -12.03 -4.31 8.85
N GLY A 5 -11.12 -3.41 9.26
CA GLY A 5 -11.25 -2.57 10.44
C GLY A 5 -10.79 -3.20 11.77
N LYS A 6 -10.37 -4.48 11.78
CA LYS A 6 -9.86 -5.15 12.98
C LYS A 6 -8.36 -4.94 13.19
N TYR A 7 -7.63 -4.69 12.11
CA TYR A 7 -6.18 -4.56 12.12
C TYR A 7 -5.68 -3.37 11.30
N PRO A 8 -4.50 -2.83 11.64
CA PRO A 8 -3.77 -3.10 12.88
C PRO A 8 -4.54 -2.60 14.11
N ASN A 9 -4.29 -3.18 15.29
CA ASN A 9 -4.78 -2.59 16.53
C ASN A 9 -4.03 -1.27 16.83
N LYS A 10 -4.43 -0.54 17.89
CA LYS A 10 -3.80 0.74 18.28
C LYS A 10 -2.30 0.65 18.57
N LEU A 11 -1.78 -0.55 18.82
CA LEU A 11 -0.36 -0.80 19.03
C LEU A 11 0.39 -1.16 17.74
N GLY A 12 -0.26 -1.06 16.57
CA GLY A 12 0.32 -1.42 15.28
C GLY A 12 0.39 -2.93 15.02
N ARG A 13 -0.32 -3.76 15.80
CA ARG A 13 -0.24 -5.23 15.67
C ARG A 13 -1.36 -5.83 14.82
N PHE A 14 -0.98 -6.77 13.96
CA PHE A 14 -1.84 -7.66 13.18
C PHE A 14 -1.84 -9.03 13.85
N GLY A 15 -2.73 -9.22 14.82
CA GLY A 15 -2.68 -10.37 15.73
C GLY A 15 -1.37 -10.34 16.53
N ASP A 16 -0.59 -11.42 16.45
CA ASP A 16 0.69 -11.52 17.14
C ASP A 16 1.84 -10.80 16.41
N PHE A 17 1.64 -10.33 15.19
CA PHE A 17 2.69 -9.76 14.33
C PHE A 17 2.62 -8.22 14.27
N GLY A 18 3.72 -7.58 13.87
CA GLY A 18 3.81 -6.11 13.78
C GLY A 18 4.05 -5.44 15.12
N GLY A 19 3.61 -4.19 15.25
CA GLY A 19 3.94 -3.31 16.38
C GLY A 19 5.25 -2.57 16.20
N THR A 20 5.59 -1.73 17.19
CA THR A 20 6.75 -0.85 17.12
C THR A 20 7.87 -1.37 18.03
N PHE A 21 8.82 -2.10 17.45
CA PHE A 21 10.03 -2.58 18.13
C PHE A 21 11.24 -1.80 17.63
N ALA A 22 11.42 -0.59 18.16
CA ALA A 22 12.50 0.32 17.81
C ALA A 22 13.21 0.84 19.07
N PRO A 23 14.49 1.27 18.97
CA PRO A 23 15.17 1.98 20.06
C PRO A 23 14.37 3.17 20.57
N GLU A 24 14.40 3.42 21.88
CA GLU A 24 13.67 4.52 22.54
C GLU A 24 13.93 5.88 21.89
N ILE A 25 15.17 6.11 21.47
CA ILE A 25 15.59 7.35 20.79
C ILE A 25 14.86 7.60 19.45
N LEU A 26 14.30 6.56 18.81
CA LEU A 26 13.51 6.69 17.58
C LEU A 26 12.02 6.91 17.84
N MET A 27 11.53 6.64 19.07
CA MET A 27 10.11 6.74 19.38
C MET A 27 9.52 8.14 19.14
N PRO A 28 10.22 9.26 19.42
CA PRO A 28 9.71 10.58 19.09
C PRO A 28 9.44 10.77 17.59
N ALA A 29 10.38 10.36 16.73
CA ALA A 29 10.25 10.47 15.28
C ALA A 29 9.13 9.58 14.72
N LEU A 30 9.00 8.34 15.23
CA LEU A 30 7.92 7.44 14.83
C LEU A 30 6.53 7.97 15.25
N ASN A 31 6.44 8.57 16.43
CA ASN A 31 5.19 9.19 16.89
C ASN A 31 4.82 10.43 16.07
N GLU A 32 5.81 11.25 15.69
CA GLU A 32 5.60 12.39 14.79
C GLU A 32 5.11 11.92 13.42
N LEU A 33 5.75 10.91 12.84
CA LEU A 33 5.34 10.31 11.57
C LEU A 33 3.90 9.80 11.62
N ASN A 34 3.53 9.05 12.66
CA ASN A 34 2.16 8.54 12.82
C ASN A 34 1.14 9.66 12.91
N LYS A 35 1.41 10.72 13.68
CA LYS A 35 0.52 11.90 13.78
C LYS A 35 0.37 12.61 12.43
N ALA A 36 1.46 12.76 11.69
CA ALA A 36 1.43 13.36 10.36
C ALA A 36 0.61 12.48 9.39
N TYR A 37 0.82 11.17 9.40
CA TYR A 37 0.04 10.24 8.60
C TYR A 37 -1.46 10.34 8.90
N GLU A 38 -1.86 10.27 10.18
CA GLU A 38 -3.28 10.38 10.58
C GLU A 38 -3.91 11.71 10.13
N LYS A 39 -3.11 12.79 10.14
CA LYS A 39 -3.55 14.11 9.68
C LYS A 39 -3.77 14.15 8.16
N TYR A 40 -2.87 13.57 7.37
CA TYR A 40 -2.85 13.76 5.91
C TYR A 40 -3.49 12.62 5.11
N VAL A 41 -3.64 11.41 5.67
CA VAL A 41 -4.17 10.25 4.93
C VAL A 41 -5.58 10.48 4.38
N ASN A 42 -6.39 11.32 5.03
CA ASN A 42 -7.73 11.70 4.58
C ASN A 42 -7.84 13.20 4.22
N ASP A 43 -6.72 13.91 4.08
CA ASP A 43 -6.72 15.32 3.65
C ASP A 43 -6.90 15.41 2.13
N ASP A 44 -7.95 16.09 1.68
CA ASP A 44 -8.32 16.14 0.26
C ASP A 44 -7.22 16.72 -0.63
N LYS A 45 -6.50 17.75 -0.14
CA LYS A 45 -5.42 18.38 -0.92
C LYS A 45 -4.25 17.45 -1.09
N PHE A 46 -3.85 16.76 -0.01
CA PHE A 46 -2.81 15.75 -0.06
C PHE A 46 -3.19 14.60 -0.99
N GLN A 47 -4.44 14.12 -0.90
CA GLN A 47 -4.93 13.06 -1.78
C GLN A 47 -4.91 13.48 -3.25
N GLU A 48 -5.38 14.69 -3.57
CA GLU A 48 -5.35 15.23 -4.93
C GLU A 48 -3.93 15.26 -5.50
N GLU A 49 -2.98 15.81 -4.74
CA GLU A 49 -1.57 15.87 -5.14
C GLU A 49 -0.99 14.46 -5.34
N PHE A 50 -1.24 13.55 -4.39
CA PHE A 50 -0.78 12.17 -4.47
C PHE A 50 -1.33 11.46 -5.71
N TYR A 51 -2.64 11.56 -5.98
CA TYR A 51 -3.24 10.95 -7.17
C TYR A 51 -2.75 11.57 -8.47
N ASN A 52 -2.47 12.87 -8.50
CA ASN A 52 -1.87 13.53 -9.65
C ASN A 52 -0.46 12.97 -9.93
N ILE A 53 0.37 12.79 -8.91
CA ILE A 53 1.70 12.17 -9.05
C ILE A 53 1.56 10.72 -9.53
N LEU A 54 0.67 9.94 -8.90
CA LEU A 54 0.42 8.55 -9.31
C LEU A 54 0.03 8.45 -10.79
N LYS A 55 -0.82 9.35 -11.27
CA LYS A 55 -1.31 9.34 -12.64
C LYS A 55 -0.29 9.86 -13.65
N TYR A 56 0.26 11.05 -13.41
CA TYR A 56 1.04 11.77 -14.42
C TYR A 56 2.54 11.54 -14.34
N TYR A 57 3.05 11.11 -13.18
CA TYR A 57 4.46 10.80 -13.00
C TYR A 57 4.71 9.28 -12.95
N SER A 58 4.03 8.57 -12.04
CA SER A 58 4.22 7.12 -11.89
C SER A 58 3.64 6.31 -13.07
N GLY A 59 2.58 6.81 -13.72
CA GLY A 59 1.93 6.16 -14.87
C GLY A 59 0.76 5.25 -14.52
N ARG A 60 0.14 5.43 -13.35
CA ARG A 60 -1.03 4.63 -12.91
C ARG A 60 -2.33 5.08 -13.59
N PRO A 61 -3.34 4.19 -13.74
CA PRO A 61 -3.35 2.79 -13.33
C PRO A 61 -2.54 1.89 -14.26
N THR A 62 -1.83 0.92 -13.67
CA THR A 62 -1.15 -0.14 -14.42
C THR A 62 -2.17 -1.15 -14.98
N PRO A 63 -1.94 -1.68 -16.19
CA PRO A 63 -2.86 -2.63 -16.81
C PRO A 63 -2.87 -3.97 -16.07
N LEU A 64 -4.00 -4.68 -16.19
CA LEU A 64 -4.14 -6.07 -15.79
C LEU A 64 -4.03 -6.95 -17.05
N TYR A 65 -2.90 -7.61 -17.24
CA TYR A 65 -2.59 -8.34 -18.46
C TYR A 65 -3.00 -9.81 -18.37
N PHE A 66 -3.82 -10.30 -19.29
CA PHE A 66 -4.14 -11.74 -19.39
C PHE A 66 -2.99 -12.50 -20.06
N ALA A 67 -2.26 -13.31 -19.29
CA ALA A 67 -1.12 -14.08 -19.77
C ALA A 67 -1.59 -15.41 -20.37
N SER A 68 -2.07 -15.40 -21.62
CA SER A 68 -2.71 -16.56 -22.26
C SER A 68 -1.83 -17.80 -22.30
N ARG A 69 -0.57 -17.66 -22.73
CA ARG A 69 0.38 -18.78 -22.83
C ARG A 69 0.63 -19.45 -21.48
N LEU A 70 0.86 -18.65 -20.44
CA LEU A 70 1.05 -19.15 -19.09
C LEU A 70 -0.24 -19.79 -18.57
N SER A 71 -1.40 -19.23 -18.92
CA SER A 71 -2.69 -19.77 -18.54
C SER A 71 -2.93 -21.16 -19.14
N GLU A 72 -2.55 -21.35 -20.40
CA GLU A 72 -2.60 -22.65 -21.09
C GLU A 72 -1.66 -23.66 -20.43
N GLU A 73 -0.43 -23.26 -20.11
CA GLU A 73 0.58 -24.12 -19.49
C GLU A 73 0.16 -24.65 -18.12
N ILE A 74 -0.44 -23.79 -17.28
CA ILE A 74 -0.83 -24.17 -15.90
C ILE A 74 -2.29 -24.63 -15.78
N GLY A 75 -3.09 -24.52 -16.84
CA GLY A 75 -4.49 -24.93 -16.85
C GLY A 75 -5.46 -24.02 -16.07
N CYS A 76 -5.08 -22.77 -15.77
CA CYS A 76 -5.98 -21.79 -15.15
C CYS A 76 -5.72 -20.36 -15.66
N LYS A 77 -6.68 -19.45 -15.50
CA LYS A 77 -6.52 -18.07 -15.98
C LYS A 77 -5.49 -17.31 -15.13
N VAL A 78 -4.41 -16.85 -15.75
CA VAL A 78 -3.42 -15.98 -15.12
C VAL A 78 -3.55 -14.55 -15.60
N TYR A 79 -3.67 -13.64 -14.64
CA TYR A 79 -3.60 -12.21 -14.88
C TYR A 79 -2.39 -11.63 -14.14
N LEU A 80 -1.59 -10.83 -14.85
CA LEU A 80 -0.46 -10.11 -14.29
C LEU A 80 -0.87 -8.68 -14.02
N LYS A 81 -0.82 -8.25 -12.75
CA LYS A 81 -0.96 -6.83 -12.39
C LYS A 81 0.38 -6.15 -12.68
N ARG A 82 0.42 -5.34 -13.74
CA ARG A 82 1.68 -4.85 -14.36
C ARG A 82 2.34 -3.69 -13.59
N GLU A 83 2.62 -3.88 -12.31
CA GLU A 83 3.34 -2.89 -11.48
C GLU A 83 4.77 -2.63 -11.97
N ASP A 84 5.32 -3.54 -12.77
CA ASP A 84 6.58 -3.37 -13.50
C ASP A 84 6.58 -2.21 -14.50
N LEU A 85 5.40 -1.70 -14.87
CA LEU A 85 5.26 -0.57 -15.79
C LEU A 85 5.21 0.80 -15.10
N ASN A 86 5.26 0.84 -13.76
CA ASN A 86 5.40 2.12 -13.06
C ASN A 86 6.77 2.74 -13.40
N HIS A 87 6.86 4.06 -13.35
CA HIS A 87 8.15 4.75 -13.28
C HIS A 87 8.93 4.25 -12.05
N GLY A 88 10.20 3.86 -12.24
CA GLY A 88 11.06 3.23 -11.23
C GLY A 88 12.39 3.96 -11.03
#